data_AF-X1QSW0-F1
#
_entry.id   AF-X1QSW0-F1
#
_cell.length_a   1.000
_cell.length_b   1.000
_cell.length_c   1.000
_cell.angle_alpha   90.00
_cell.angle_beta   90.00
_cell.angle_gamma   90.00
#
_symmetry.space_group_name_H-M   'P 1'
#
loop_
_entity.id
_entity.type
_entity.pdbx_description
1 polymer ?
#
loop_
_entity_poly.entity_id
_entity_poly.type
_entity_poly.pdbx_seq_one_letter_code
_entity_poly.pdbx_strand_id
1 'polypeptide(L)'
;GGIFHFFNHALFKAFLFFAVGAVEFRTQTRDLDSLGGLAKKMPVVFIGTLVGICALIGVPLTSGFVSKWLIYKTLILEGSGFLA
;
A
#
# COMPACT_ATOMS: atom_id res chain seq x y z
N GLY A 1 12.41 -11.72 7.87
CA GLY A 1 11.25 -11.11 7.19
C GLY A 1 10.69 -9.86 7.88
N GLY A 2 10.57 -9.84 9.22
CA GLY A 2 9.79 -8.82 9.95
C GLY A 2 10.20 -7.36 9.75
N ILE A 3 11.49 -7.02 9.84
CA ILE A 3 11.97 -5.62 9.70
C ILE A 3 11.69 -5.08 8.29
N PHE A 4 11.93 -5.88 7.26
CA PHE A 4 11.66 -5.50 5.86
C PHE A 4 10.17 -5.29 5.61
N HIS A 5 9.31 -6.13 6.22
CA HIS A 5 7.86 -5.95 6.14
C HIS A 5 7.39 -4.69 6.87
N PHE A 6 7.90 -4.43 8.07
CA PHE A 6 7.60 -3.21 8.82
C PHE A 6 7.97 -1.95 8.04
N PHE A 7 9.17 -1.91 7.46
CA PHE A 7 9.63 -0.78 6.66
C PHE A 7 8.75 -0.55 5.42
N ASN A 8 8.46 -1.61 4.65
CA ASN A 8 7.57 -1.51 3.49
C ASN A 8 6.17 -1.03 3.90
N HIS A 9 5.62 -1.58 4.98
CA HIS A 9 4.30 -1.21 5.47
C HIS A 9 4.23 0.25 5.94
N ALA A 10 5.27 0.75 6.63
CA ALA A 10 5.37 2.15 7.01
C ALA A 10 5.46 3.07 5.78
N LEU A 11 6.27 2.69 4.78
CA LEU A 11 6.42 3.44 3.54
C LEU A 11 5.10 3.52 2.75
N PHE A 12 4.37 2.40 2.63
CA PHE A 12 3.07 2.39 1.95
C PHE A 12 2.04 3.24 2.67
N LYS A 13 1.97 3.18 4.00
CA LYS A 13 1.09 4.05 4.78
C LYS A 13 1.41 5.52 4.55
N ALA A 14 2.69 5.91 4.64
CA ALA A 14 3.12 7.27 4.40
C ALA A 14 2.71 7.76 2.99
N PHE A 15 2.89 6.90 1.98
CA PHE A 15 2.49 7.22 0.61
C PHE A 15 0.97 7.38 0.45
N LEU A 16 0.16 6.52 1.06
CA LEU A 16 -1.30 6.62 1.02
C LEU A 16 -1.81 7.89 1.72
N PHE A 17 -1.24 8.24 2.88
CA PHE A 17 -1.57 9.50 3.56
C PHE A 17 -1.16 10.72 2.72
N PHE A 18 -0.01 10.66 2.04
CA PHE A 18 0.41 11.71 1.13
C PHE A 18 -0.56 11.88 -0.05
N ALA A 19 -1.02 10.77 -0.64
CA ALA A 19 -2.01 10.81 -1.72
C ALA A 19 -3.35 11.40 -1.27
N VAL A 20 -3.84 11.04 -0.08
CA VAL A 20 -5.05 11.64 0.52
C VAL A 20 -4.85 13.14 0.76
N GLY A 21 -3.69 13.54 1.27
CA GLY A 21 -3.36 14.96 1.46
C GLY A 21 -3.32 15.74 0.14
N ALA A 22 -2.79 15.15 -0.93
CA ALA A 22 -2.81 15.74 -2.27
C ALA A 22 -4.23 15.90 -2.83
N VAL A 23 -5.11 14.93 -2.56
CA VAL A 23 -6.54 15.01 -2.92
C VAL A 23 -7.20 16.16 -2.17
N GLU A 24 -7.10 16.17 -0.83
CA GLU A 24 -7.69 17.21 0.01
C GLU A 24 -7.19 18.62 -0.36
N PHE A 25 -5.89 18.76 -0.61
CA PHE A 25 -5.31 20.04 -1.02
C PHE A 25 -5.92 20.57 -2.33
N ARG A 26 -6.26 19.68 -3.27
CA ARG A 26 -6.83 20.06 -4.57
C ARG A 26 -8.34 20.24 -4.55
N THR A 27 -9.05 19.44 -3.76
CA THR A 27 -10.53 19.46 -3.72
C THR A 27 -11.07 20.41 -2.66
N GLN A 28 -10.26 20.76 -1.65
CA GLN A 28 -10.65 21.60 -0.49
C GLN A 28 -11.90 21.06 0.25
N THR A 29 -12.22 19.79 0.05
CA THR A 29 -13.36 19.10 0.66
C THR A 29 -12.92 17.74 1.13
N ARG A 30 -13.45 17.35 2.30
CA ARG A 30 -13.28 16.03 2.92
C ARG A 30 -14.54 15.18 2.78
N ASP A 31 -15.59 15.73 2.17
CA ASP A 31 -16.85 15.05 1.99
C ASP A 31 -16.75 14.04 0.82
N LEU A 32 -16.92 12.75 1.14
CA LEU A 32 -16.80 11.65 0.19
C LEU A 32 -17.88 11.70 -0.91
N ASP A 33 -19.07 12.22 -0.59
CA ASP A 33 -20.16 12.34 -1.57
C ASP A 33 -19.80 13.37 -2.67
N SER A 34 -19.03 14.38 -2.29
CA SER A 34 -18.52 15.41 -3.21
C SER A 34 -17.26 14.99 -3.99
N LEU A 35 -16.58 13.92 -3.59
CA LEU A 35 -15.30 13.45 -4.16
C LEU A 35 -15.46 12.46 -5.33
N GLY A 36 -16.61 12.48 -6.01
CA GLY A 36 -16.88 11.66 -7.18
C GLY A 36 -16.03 11.99 -8.41
N GLY A 37 -15.62 10.95 -9.15
CA GLY A 37 -14.97 11.10 -10.46
C GLY A 37 -13.49 11.53 -10.43
N LEU A 38 -12.83 11.46 -9.27
CA LEU A 38 -11.44 11.87 -9.11
C LEU A 38 -10.45 11.09 -9.98
N ALA A 39 -10.75 9.84 -10.34
CA ALA A 39 -9.91 9.04 -11.23
C ALA A 39 -9.67 9.70 -12.60
N LYS A 40 -10.65 10.42 -13.15
CA LYS A 40 -10.49 11.19 -14.40
C LYS A 40 -9.87 12.57 -14.18
N LYS A 41 -10.16 13.22 -13.05
CA LYS A 41 -9.68 14.58 -12.75
C LYS A 41 -8.22 14.62 -12.29
N MET A 42 -7.76 13.57 -11.59
CA MET A 42 -6.42 13.46 -11.00
C MET A 42 -5.80 12.09 -11.30
N PRO A 43 -5.58 11.73 -12.58
CA PRO A 43 -5.16 10.39 -12.99
C PRO A 43 -3.80 9.98 -12.43
N VAL A 44 -2.86 10.92 -12.27
CA VAL A 44 -1.53 10.65 -11.69
C VAL A 44 -1.63 10.22 -10.23
N VAL A 45 -2.43 10.94 -9.43
CA VAL A 45 -2.65 10.59 -8.01
C VAL A 45 -3.40 9.28 -7.91
N PHE A 46 -4.39 9.04 -8.78
CA PHE A 46 -5.12 7.78 -8.84
C PHE A 46 -4.19 6.59 -9.15
N ILE A 47 -3.40 6.65 -10.22
CA ILE A 47 -2.48 5.57 -10.61
C ILE A 47 -1.42 5.35 -9.52
N GLY A 48 -0.83 6.42 -8.99
CA GLY A 48 0.13 6.32 -7.89
C GLY A 48 -0.47 5.61 -6.68
N THR A 49 -1.64 6.07 -6.23
CA THR A 49 -2.37 5.47 -5.10
C THR A 49 -2.72 4.02 -5.37
N LEU A 50 -3.17 3.68 -6.58
CA LEU A 50 -3.49 2.32 -6.99
C LEU A 50 -2.26 1.40 -6.87
N VAL A 51 -1.10 1.84 -7.39
CA VAL A 51 0.17 1.10 -7.27
C VAL A 51 0.57 0.96 -5.79
N GLY A 52 0.39 2.01 -4.98
CA GLY A 52 0.63 1.98 -3.54
C GLY A 52 -0.27 0.97 -2.80
N ILE A 53 -1.56 0.89 -3.14
CA ILE A 53 -2.50 -0.09 -2.58
C ILE A 53 -2.12 -1.51 -3.01
N CYS A 54 -1.82 -1.71 -4.29
CA CYS A 54 -1.33 -3.00 -4.81
C CYS A 54 -0.06 -3.45 -4.05
N ALA A 55 0.82 -2.51 -3.74
CA ALA A 55 2.02 -2.77 -2.97
C ALA A 55 1.75 -3.10 -1.50
N LEU A 56 0.75 -2.47 -0.89
CA LEU A 56 0.32 -2.76 0.48
C LEU A 56 -0.30 -4.16 0.62
N ILE A 57 -1.22 -4.54 -0.27
CA ILE A 57 -1.89 -5.85 -0.19
C ILE A 57 -0.92 -7.00 -0.51
N GLY A 58 0.17 -6.71 -1.22
CA GLY A 58 1.21 -7.66 -1.57
C GLY A 58 0.88 -8.45 -2.83
N VAL A 59 0.45 -7.75 -3.88
CA VAL A 59 0.30 -8.33 -5.22
C VAL A 59 1.67 -8.87 -5.69
N PRO A 60 1.77 -10.03 -6.36
CA PRO A 60 3.04 -10.68 -6.73
C PRO A 60 4.08 -9.79 -7.44
N LEU A 61 3.67 -8.68 -8.06
CA LEU A 61 4.57 -7.72 -8.70
C LEU A 61 5.19 -6.67 -7.76
N THR A 62 4.81 -6.65 -6.49
CA THR A 62 5.05 -5.51 -5.60
C THR A 62 5.96 -5.84 -4.41
N SER A 63 6.64 -4.82 -3.87
CA SER A 63 7.57 -4.98 -2.75
C SER A 63 6.93 -5.56 -1.48
N GLY A 64 5.61 -5.38 -1.30
CA GLY A 64 4.87 -5.99 -0.19
C GLY A 64 4.74 -7.52 -0.31
N PHE A 65 4.69 -8.06 -1.53
CA PHE A 65 4.71 -9.52 -1.74
C PHE A 65 6.05 -10.11 -1.32
N VAL A 66 7.16 -9.51 -1.75
CA VAL A 66 8.52 -9.96 -1.40
C VAL A 66 8.72 -9.97 0.12
N SER A 67 8.18 -8.96 0.81
CA SER A 67 8.20 -8.91 2.28
C SER A 67 7.47 -10.07 2.95
N LYS A 68 6.22 -10.32 2.55
CA LYS A 68 5.41 -11.41 3.14
C LYS A 68 5.99 -12.77 2.78
N TRP A 69 6.42 -12.95 1.53
CA TRP A 69 7.08 -14.17 1.07
C TRP A 69 8.33 -14.49 1.88
N LEU A 70 9.15 -13.48 2.20
CA LEU A 70 10.34 -13.67 3.03
C LEU A 70 9.99 -14.10 4.46
N ILE A 71 8.87 -13.64 5.02
CA ILE A 71 8.37 -14.09 6.33
C ILE A 71 7.94 -15.56 6.25
N TYR A 72 7.12 -15.92 5.25
CA TYR A 72 6.67 -17.30 5.05
C TYR A 72 7.83 -18.26 4.83
N LYS A 73 8.81 -17.87 3.99
CA LYS A 73 10.01 -18.68 3.75
C LYS A 73 10.80 -18.91 5.03
N THR A 74 10.96 -17.91 5.89
CA THR A 74 11.67 -18.08 7.17
C THR A 74 10.93 -19.02 8.13
N LEU A 75 9.60 -18.89 8.23
CA LEU A 75 8.78 -19.72 9.12
C LEU A 75 8.72 -21.19 8.66
N ILE A 76 8.65 -21.42 7.35
CA ILE A 76 8.69 -22.78 6.79
C ILE A 76 10.06 -23.44 7.04
N LEU A 77 11.16 -22.68 6.91
CA LEU A 77 12.53 -23.19 7.14
C LEU A 77 12.81 -23.48 8.62
N GLU A 78 12.22 -22.71 9.55
CA GLU A 78 12.34 -22.95 11.00
C GLU A 78 11.44 -24.09 11.51
N GLY A 79 10.65 -24.73 10.64
CA GLY A 79 9.76 -25.84 11.00
C GLY A 79 8.46 -25.40 11.69
N SER A 80 8.25 -24.10 11.85
CA SER A 80 7.03 -23.48 12.41
C SER A 80 6.04 -23.09 11.31
N GLY A 81 5.85 -23.99 10.33
CA GLY A 81 4.98 -23.78 9.17
C GLY A 81 3.50 -23.53 9.52
N PHE A 82 3.06 -23.83 10.74
CA PHE A 82 1.72 -23.46 11.23
C PHE A 82 1.54 -21.95 11.43
N LEU A 83 2.63 -21.21 11.68
CA LEU A 83 2.61 -19.76 11.86
C LEU A 83 2.83 -18.99 10.54
N ALA A 84 3.17 -19.70 9.46
CA ALA A 84 3.29 -19.17 8.11
C ALA A 84 1.89 -19.06 7.49
#